data_AF-A0A6L4Z5L6-F1
#
_entry.id   AF-A0A6L4Z5L6-F1
#
_cell.length_a   1.000
_cell.length_b   1.000
_cell.length_c   1.000
_cell.angle_alpha   90.00
_cell.angle_beta   90.00
_cell.angle_gamma   90.00
#
_symmetry.space_group_name_H-M   'P 1'
#
loop_
_entity.id
_entity.type
_entity.pdbx_description
1 polymer ?
#
loop_
_entity_poly.entity_id
_entity_poly.type
_entity_poly.pdbx_seq_one_letter_code
_entity_poly.pdbx_strand_id
1 'polypeptide(L)' 'MSTVLNPEKKRKIIYPDSDGERMSDNTEQFDWIVEVKLNLELIFANDPNVFIAGDLLW' A
#
# COMPACT_ATOMS: atom_id res chain seq x y z
N MET A 1 -28.28 28.65 -24.85
CA MET A 1 -27.53 29.13 -23.66
C MET A 1 -26.59 28.00 -23.25
N SER A 2 -25.28 28.20 -23.43
CA SER A 2 -24.27 27.19 -23.07
C SER A 2 -24.00 27.26 -21.57
N THR A 3 -24.23 26.17 -20.86
CA THR A 3 -23.85 26.03 -19.45
C THR A 3 -22.34 25.76 -19.38
N VAL A 4 -21.59 26.71 -18.85
CA VAL A 4 -20.14 26.57 -18.60
C VAL A 4 -19.97 25.61 -17.42
N LEU A 5 -19.27 24.49 -17.62
CA LEU A 5 -18.92 23.56 -16.55
C LEU A 5 -17.90 24.25 -15.63
N ASN A 6 -18.33 24.56 -14.41
CA ASN A 6 -17.45 25.05 -13.34
C ASN A 6 -16.45 23.93 -13.00
N PRO A 7 -15.13 24.15 -13.08
CA PRO A 7 -14.18 23.09 -12.79
C PRO A 7 -14.33 22.69 -11.33
N GLU A 8 -14.72 21.44 -11.09
CA GLU A 8 -14.83 20.91 -9.74
C GLU A 8 -13.50 21.12 -9.02
N LYS A 9 -13.56 21.83 -7.88
CA LYS A 9 -12.43 22.10 -7.02
C LYS A 9 -11.95 20.77 -6.45
N LYS A 10 -11.02 20.09 -7.15
CA LYS A 10 -10.45 18.80 -6.74
C LYS A 10 -9.95 18.93 -5.30
N ARG A 11 -10.62 18.26 -4.37
CA ARG A 11 -10.14 18.15 -2.99
C ARG A 11 -8.83 17.38 -3.01
N LYS A 12 -7.82 17.91 -2.33
CA LYS A 12 -6.55 17.19 -2.14
C LYS A 12 -6.86 15.94 -1.31
N ILE A 13 -6.69 14.76 -1.90
CA ILE A 13 -6.77 13.50 -1.18
C ILE A 13 -5.50 13.39 -0.33
N ILE A 14 -5.66 13.12 0.95
CA ILE A 14 -4.56 12.90 1.90
C ILE A 14 -4.57 11.41 2.21
N TYR A 15 -3.47 10.74 1.87
CA TYR A 15 -3.22 9.37 2.30
C TYR A 15 -2.31 9.49 3.54
N PRO A 16 -2.81 9.16 4.74
CA PRO A 16 -1.96 9.11 5.92
C PRO A 16 -0.96 7.96 5.79
N ASP A 17 0.20 8.09 6.42
CA ASP A 17 1.24 7.04 6.44
C ASP A 17 1.06 6.06 7.63
N SER A 18 0.07 6.31 8.48
CA SER A 18 -0.21 5.59 9.73
C SER A 18 -1.70 5.70 10.04
N ASP A 19 -2.29 4.60 10.51
CA ASP A 19 -3.66 4.57 11.04
C ASP A 19 -3.73 5.04 12.51
N GLY A 20 -2.59 5.35 13.12
CA GLY A 20 -2.44 5.79 14.51
C GLY A 20 -2.40 4.65 15.52
N GLU A 21 -2.38 3.38 15.07
CA GLU A 21 -2.28 2.22 15.93
C GLU A 21 -0.83 1.82 16.18
N ARG A 22 -0.59 1.06 17.26
CA ARG A 22 0.78 0.72 17.70
C ARG A 22 1.53 -0.18 16.72
N MET A 23 0.81 -0.85 15.83
CA MET A 23 1.37 -1.80 14.86
C MET A 23 1.99 -1.07 13.66
N SER A 24 1.40 0.04 13.17
CA SER A 24 1.92 0.76 12.00
C SER A 24 3.27 1.44 12.23
N ASP A 25 3.63 1.65 13.50
CA ASP A 25 4.76 2.50 13.89
C ASP A 25 5.89 1.69 14.59
N ASN A 26 6.04 0.39 14.28
CA ASN A 26 7.07 -0.44 14.93
C ASN A 26 7.76 -1.45 13.97
N THR A 27 8.91 -1.98 14.39
CA THR A 27 9.69 -2.94 13.59
C THR A 27 9.06 -4.33 13.52
N GLU A 28 8.15 -4.67 14.45
CA GLU A 28 7.45 -5.96 14.44
C GLU A 28 6.55 -6.09 13.19
N GLN A 29 5.91 -4.99 12.76
CA GLN A 29 5.17 -4.96 11.49
C GLN A 29 6.07 -5.28 10.30
N PHE A 30 7.27 -4.68 10.25
CA PHE A 30 8.23 -4.98 9.20
C PHE A 30 8.62 -6.46 9.20
N ASP A 31 8.89 -7.04 10.37
CA ASP A 31 9.25 -8.45 10.50
C ASP A 31 8.12 -9.36 9.98
N TRP A 32 6.86 -9.06 10.30
CA TRP A 32 5.70 -9.79 9.78
C TRP A 32 5.55 -9.64 8.26
N ILE A 33 5.71 -8.43 7.72
CA ILE A 33 5.65 -8.19 6.27
C ILE A 33 6.73 -9.02 5.57
N VAL A 34 7.96 -9.02 6.08
CA VAL A 34 9.07 -9.78 5.51
C VAL A 34 8.79 -11.29 5.56
N GLU A 35 8.33 -11.80 6.70
CA GLU A 35 8.01 -13.22 6.85
C GLU A 35 6.99 -13.67 5.80
N VAL A 36 5.87 -12.94 5.65
CA VAL A 36 4.84 -13.26 4.66
C VAL A 36 5.40 -13.15 3.24
N LYS A 37 6.12 -12.06 2.93
CA LYS A 37 6.66 -11.79 1.60
C LYS A 37 7.62 -12.90 1.16
N LEU A 38 8.57 -13.30 2.02
CA LEU A 38 9.57 -14.31 1.69
C LEU A 38 8.95 -15.70 1.49
N ASN A 39 7.94 -16.06 2.29
CA ASN A 39 7.22 -17.31 2.10
C ASN A 39 6.45 -17.33 0.77
N LEU A 40 5.81 -16.21 0.39
CA LEU A 40 5.14 -16.09 -0.91
C LEU A 40 6.13 -16.16 -2.08
N GLU A 41 7.29 -15.52 -1.97
CA GLU A 41 8.35 -15.66 -2.97
C GLU A 41 8.83 -17.11 -3.12
N LEU A 42 8.93 -17.86 -2.02
CA LEU A 42 9.29 -19.27 -2.06
C LEU A 42 8.21 -20.11 -2.77
N ILE A 43 6.93 -19.87 -2.47
CA ILE A 43 5.80 -20.57 -3.08
C ILE A 43 5.76 -20.33 -4.60
N PHE A 44 6.02 -19.09 -5.04
CA PHE A 44 5.95 -18.69 -6.45
C PHE A 44 7.31 -18.66 -7.16
N ALA A 45 8.36 -19.24 -6.57
CA ALA A 45 9.73 -19.16 -7.09
C ALA A 45 9.89 -19.64 -8.55
N ASN A 46 8.98 -20.49 -9.05
CA ASN A 46 9.00 -21.04 -10.41
C ASN A 46 7.98 -20.41 -11.36
N ASP A 47 7.18 -19.43 -10.93
CA ASP A 47 6.23 -18.74 -11.81
C ASP A 47 6.77 -17.34 -12.16
N PRO A 48 7.35 -17.15 -13.36
CA PRO A 48 7.91 -15.88 -13.77
C PRO A 48 6.85 -14.79 -14.01
N ASN A 49 5.55 -15.12 -13.97
CA ASN A 49 4.47 -14.16 -14.13
C ASN A 49 4.00 -13.57 -12.79
N VAL A 50 4.55 -14.03 -11.67
CA VAL A 50 4.17 -13.56 -10.33
C VAL A 50 5.28 -12.68 -9.74
N PHE A 51 4.89 -11.49 -9.29
CA PHE A 51 5.77 -10.56 -8.58
C PHE A 51 5.17 -10.25 -7.21
N ILE A 52 6.00 -10.36 -6.15
CA ILE A 52 5.62 -10.10 -4.77
C ILE A 52 6.40 -8.89 -4.27
N ALA A 53 5.68 -7.91 -3.71
CA ALA A 53 6.25 -6.76 -3.03
C ALA A 53 5.56 -6.56 -1.68
N GLY A 54 6.27 -5.98 -0.72
CA GLY A 54 5.71 -5.53 0.55
C GLY A 54 5.64 -4.01 0.59
N ASP A 55 4.50 -3.45 0.97
CA ASP A 55 4.37 -2.05 1.34
C ASP A 55 4.59 -1.91 2.85
N LEU A 56 5.42 -0.96 3.25
CA LEU A 56 5.76 -0.70 4.64
C LEU A 56 4.82 0.31 5.30
N LEU A 57 4.04 1.03 4.51
CA LEU A 57 3.13 2.06 4.99
C LEU A 57 1.72 1.48 5.20
N TRP A 58 0.96 2.09 6.10
CA TRP A 58 -0.45 1.81 6.31
C TRP A 58 -1.28 3.03 5.90
#